data_AF-A0A5D0S9Z3-F1
#
_entry.id   AF-A0A5D0S9Z3-F1
#
_cell.length_a   1.000
_cell.length_b   1.000
_cell.length_c   1.000
_cell.angle_alpha   90.00
_cell.angle_beta   90.00
_cell.angle_gamma   90.00
#
_symmetry.space_group_name_H-M   'P 1'
#
loop_
_entity.id
_entity.type
_entity.pdbx_description
1 polymer ?
#
loop_
_entity_poly.entity_id
_entity_poly.type
_entity_poly.pdbx_seq_one_letter_code
_entity_poly.pdbx_strand_id
1 'polypeptide(L)' 'SIPQYIIGEAGLSFLGLGITEPSASWGLMLSQAQNIKAMTEAPWLLLPGLFIFIVVMAFNLLGDALRDALDPRALGI' A
#
# COMPACT_ATOMS: atom_id res chain seq x y z
N SER A 1 -9.95 4.29 6.90
CA SER A 1 -9.37 5.39 6.10
C SER A 1 -8.88 4.85 4.74
N ILE A 2 -8.63 5.69 3.74
CA ILE A 2 -8.13 5.27 2.40
C ILE A 2 -6.91 4.31 2.52
N PRO A 3 -5.89 4.59 3.37
CA PRO A 3 -4.76 3.68 3.57
C PRO A 3 -5.15 2.25 4.01
N GLN A 4 -6.16 2.10 4.88
CA GLN A 4 -6.59 0.78 5.34
C GLN A 4 -7.22 -0.05 4.21
N TYR A 5 -7.93 0.59 3.28
CA TYR A 5 -8.50 -0.12 2.12
C TYR A 5 -7.40 -0.59 1.17
N ILE A 6 -6.36 0.22 0.95
CA ILE A 6 -5.21 -0.14 0.12
C ILE A 6 -4.48 -1.35 0.72
N ILE A 7 -4.17 -1.30 2.02
CA ILE A 7 -3.50 -2.42 2.71
C ILE A 7 -4.41 -3.66 2.73
N GLY A 8 -5.71 -3.48 2.94
CA GLY A 8 -6.68 -4.56 2.98
C GLY A 8 -6.81 -5.29 1.64
N GLU A 9 -6.99 -4.56 0.54
CA GLU A 9 -7.02 -5.14 -0.81
C GLU A 9 -5.68 -5.80 -1.15
N ALA A 10 -4.56 -5.11 -0.95
CA ALA A 10 -3.25 -5.65 -1.26
C ALA A 10 -2.94 -6.92 -0.44
N GLY A 11 -3.35 -6.96 0.83
CA GLY A 11 -3.22 -8.13 1.70
C GLY A 11 -4.08 -9.31 1.23
N LEU A 12 -5.34 -9.06 0.85
CA LEU A 12 -6.20 -10.10 0.29
C LEU A 12 -5.66 -10.62 -1.04
N SER A 13 -5.22 -9.74 -1.93
CA SER A 13 -4.59 -10.10 -3.23
C SER A 13 -3.27 -10.85 -3.03
N PHE A 14 -2.49 -10.50 -2.00
CA PHE A 14 -1.28 -11.23 -1.62
C PHE A 14 -1.57 -12.65 -1.12
N LEU A 15 -2.69 -12.84 -0.41
CA LEU A 15 -3.17 -14.16 0.03
C LEU A 15 -3.90 -14.94 -1.08
N GLY A 16 -4.05 -14.37 -2.27
CA GLY A 16 -4.81 -14.97 -3.38
C GLY A 16 -6.33 -14.94 -3.21
N LEU A 17 -6.83 -14.18 -2.22
CA LEU A 17 -8.25 -13.99 -1.93
C LEU A 17 -8.83 -12.68 -2.49
N GLY A 18 -7.97 -11.86 -3.11
CA GLY A 18 -8.32 -10.57 -3.67
C GLY A 18 -8.41 -10.60 -5.20
N ILE A 19 -7.80 -9.61 -5.84
CA ILE A 19 -7.73 -9.49 -7.30
C ILE A 19 -6.88 -10.64 -7.84
N THR A 20 -7.43 -11.39 -8.79
CA THR A 20 -6.77 -12.51 -9.47
C THR A 20 -6.27 -12.10 -10.85
N GLU A 21 -5.41 -12.92 -11.46
CA GLU A 21 -5.08 -12.79 -12.89
C GLU A 21 -6.37 -12.82 -13.74
N PRO A 22 -6.46 -12.04 -14.85
CA PRO A 22 -5.40 -11.27 -15.54
C PRO A 22 -5.24 -9.82 -15.07
N SER A 23 -5.99 -9.38 -14.06
CA SER A 23 -5.91 -8.00 -13.56
C SER A 23 -4.61 -7.75 -12.79
N ALA A 24 -4.00 -6.58 -13.04
CA ALA A 24 -2.80 -6.16 -12.32
C ALA A 24 -3.16 -5.65 -10.91
N SER A 25 -2.72 -6.35 -9.87
CA SER A 25 -2.74 -5.90 -8.48
C SER A 25 -1.34 -5.95 -7.87
N TRP A 26 -0.95 -4.90 -7.15
CA TRP A 26 0.36 -4.86 -6.48
C TRP A 26 0.49 -5.91 -5.37
N GLY A 27 -0.61 -6.24 -4.68
CA GLY A 27 -0.64 -7.32 -3.69
C GLY A 27 -0.40 -8.68 -4.34
N LEU A 28 -1.03 -8.93 -5.49
CA LEU A 28 -0.84 -10.15 -6.27
C LEU A 28 0.58 -10.25 -6.85
N MET A 29 1.16 -9.14 -7.32
CA MET A 29 2.56 -9.13 -7.78
C MET A 29 3.54 -9.44 -6.65
N LEU A 30 3.25 -8.96 -5.43
CA LEU A 30 4.08 -9.23 -4.26
C LEU A 30 3.97 -10.69 -3.79
N SER A 31 2.88 -11.39 -4.06
CA SER A 31 2.74 -12.81 -3.69
C SER A 31 3.77 -13.70 -4.39
N GLN A 32 4.23 -13.30 -5.59
CA GLN A 32 5.28 -14.00 -6.33
C GLN A 32 6.65 -13.92 -5.61
N ALA A 33 6.85 -12.92 -4.75
CA ALA A 33 8.06 -12.77 -3.94
C ALA A 33 8.08 -13.68 -2.68
N GLN A 34 7.01 -14.44 -2.40
CA GLN A 34 6.98 -15.40 -1.28
C GLN A 34 8.00 -16.53 -1.44
N ASN A 35 8.39 -16.84 -2.67
CA ASN A 35 9.41 -17.83 -2.93
C ASN A 35 10.80 -17.24 -2.62
N ILE A 36 11.47 -17.77 -1.59
CA ILE A 36 12.81 -17.35 -1.16
C ILE A 36 13.82 -17.37 -2.31
N LYS A 37 13.67 -18.32 -3.24
CA LYS A 37 14.50 -18.46 -4.44
C LYS A 37 14.23 -17.34 -5.44
N ALA A 38 12.97 -16.93 -5.59
CA ALA A 38 12.60 -15.77 -6.39
C ALA A 38 13.10 -14.46 -5.76
N MET A 39 13.19 -14.37 -4.44
CA MET A 39 13.71 -13.18 -3.77
C MET A 39 15.23 -13.00 -3.97
N THR A 40 15.96 -14.10 -4.19
CA THR A 40 17.40 -14.09 -4.50
C THR A 40 17.67 -13.90 -5.99
N GLU A 41 16.86 -14.52 -6.85
CA GLU A 41 17.03 -14.46 -8.32
C GLU A 41 16.36 -13.22 -8.95
N ALA A 42 15.31 -12.68 -8.32
CA ALA A 42 14.47 -11.60 -8.84
C ALA A 42 14.04 -10.62 -7.73
N PRO A 43 14.98 -9.86 -7.12
CA PRO A 43 14.68 -8.95 -6.01
C PRO A 43 13.71 -7.82 -6.39
N TRP A 44 13.57 -7.48 -7.68
CA TRP A 44 12.60 -6.49 -8.17
C TRP A 44 11.15 -6.88 -7.91
N LEU A 45 10.85 -8.15 -7.60
CA LEU A 45 9.51 -8.59 -7.19
C LEU A 45 9.03 -7.94 -5.89
N LEU A 46 9.93 -7.30 -5.13
CA LEU A 46 9.58 -6.55 -3.92
C LEU A 46 9.13 -5.09 -4.20
N LEU A 47 9.37 -4.57 -5.41
CA LEU A 47 8.99 -3.20 -5.78
C LEU A 47 7.50 -2.87 -5.57
N PRO A 48 6.54 -3.76 -5.86
CA PRO A 48 5.12 -3.51 -5.58
C PRO A 48 4.87 -3.21 -4.09
N GLY A 49 5.59 -3.87 -3.18
CA GLY A 49 5.50 -3.61 -1.74
C GLY A 49 6.01 -2.21 -1.37
N LEU A 50 7.08 -1.75 -2.00
CA LEU A 50 7.60 -0.39 -1.82
C LEU A 50 6.60 0.66 -2.33
N PHE A 51 5.96 0.43 -3.47
CA PHE A 51 4.94 1.35 -3.99
C PHE A 51 3.72 1.43 -3.08
N ILE A 52 3.22 0.29 -2.58
CA ILE A 52 2.14 0.26 -1.58
C ILE A 52 2.54 1.11 -0.36
N PHE A 53 3.74 0.91 0.16
CA PHE A 53 4.24 1.67 1.31
C PHE A 53 4.26 3.18 1.06
N ILE A 54 4.81 3.63 -0.07
CA ILE A 54 4.88 5.05 -0.44
C ILE A 54 3.48 5.66 -0.55
N VAL A 55 2.54 4.97 -1.21
CA VAL A 55 1.17 5.46 -1.39
C VAL A 55 0.44 5.56 -0.05
N VAL A 56 0.54 4.52 0.79
CA VAL A 56 -0.02 4.52 2.14
C VAL A 56 0.52 5.69 2.97
N MET A 57 1.84 5.90 2.94
CA MET A 57 2.48 7.02 3.61
C MET A 57 1.96 8.37 3.08
N ALA A 58 1.91 8.55 1.77
CA ALA A 58 1.44 9.78 1.15
C ALA A 58 -0.01 10.11 1.55
N PHE A 59 -0.90 9.11 1.57
CA PHE A 59 -2.29 9.33 2.01
C PHE A 59 -2.43 9.60 3.50
N ASN A 60 -1.62 8.97 4.35
CA ASN A 60 -1.61 9.28 5.78
C ASN A 60 -1.14 10.73 6.01
N LEU A 61 0.00 11.11 5.42
CA LEU A 61 0.56 12.45 5.55
C LEU A 61 -0.36 13.53 4.95
N LEU A 62 -0.99 13.25 3.80
CA LEU A 62 -1.97 14.16 3.20
C LEU A 62 -3.18 14.35 4.10
N GLY A 63 -3.67 13.27 4.71
CA GLY A 63 -4.79 13.32 5.65
C GLY A 63 -4.45 14.15 6.89
N ASP A 64 -3.25 13.97 7.43
CA ASP A 64 -2.75 14.72 8.58
C ASP A 64 -2.54 16.20 8.22
N ALA A 65 -1.89 16.50 7.09
CA ALA A 65 -1.67 17.88 6.63
C ALA A 65 -2.99 18.61 6.31
N LEU A 66 -3.97 17.93 5.72
CA LEU A 66 -5.30 18.48 5.47
C LEU A 66 -6.05 18.73 6.78
N ARG A 67 -5.94 17.79 7.74
CA ARG A 67 -6.52 17.95 9.08
C ARG A 67 -5.92 19.16 9.77
N ASP A 68 -4.61 19.30 9.75
CA ASP A 68 -3.90 20.42 10.38
C ASP A 68 -4.26 21.75 9.73
N ALA A 69 -4.40 21.80 8.39
CA ALA A 69 -4.81 23.01 7.67
C ALA A 69 -6.28 23.40 7.93
N LEU A 70 -7.14 22.44 8.26
CA LEU A 70 -8.56 22.66 8.53
C LEU A 70 -8.88 22.75 10.03
N ASP A 71 -7.93 22.48 10.93
CA ASP A 71 -8.16 22.57 12.38
C ASP A 71 -8.17 24.05 12.82
N PRO A 72 -9.34 24.62 13.20
CA PRO A 72 -9.44 26.02 13.59
C PRO A 72 -8.76 26.31 14.93
N ARG A 73 -8.45 25.27 15.73
CA ARG A 73 -7.90 25.42 17.08
C ARG A 73 -6.42 25.82 17.10
N ALA A 74 -5.73 25.76 15.97
CA ALA A 74 -4.40 26.35 15.81
C ALA A 74 -4.44 27.90 15.83
N LEU A 75 -5.60 28.49 15.55
CA LEU A 75 -5.82 29.94 15.51
C LEU A 75 -6.64 30.35 16.74
N GLY A 76 -5.99 30.48 17.91
CA GLY A 76 -6.64 30.66 19.21
C GLY A 76 -7.66 31.80 19.31
N ILE A 77 -8.93 31.48 19.05
CA ILE A 77 -10.15 32.24 19.42
C ILE A 77 -11.11 31.35 20.20
#